data_AF-A0A804LP43-F1
#
_entry.id   AF-A0A804LP43-F1
#
_cell.length_a   1.000
_cell.length_b   1.000
_cell.length_c   1.000
_cell.angle_alpha   90.00
_cell.angle_beta   90.00
_cell.angle_gamma   90.00
#
_symmetry.space_group_name_H-M   'P 1'
#
loop_
_entity.id
_entity.type
_entity.pdbx_description
1 polymer ?
#
loop_
_entity_poly.entity_id
_entity_poly.type
_entity_poly.pdbx_seq_one_letter_code
_entity_poly.pdbx_strand_id
1 'polypeptide(L)'
;MCLKLCPANDQLVVTRYNSWDEINTREKRKMLAATDLMLWHKVTTVSGVAALGLGTYDAHMFCPKNPAYKEVWHTSSLYHLIHTAALLGAPITKRPNVREEEDVGGDGSEVVAQGHRRLRGGLLTTGIVLFSGTCYTVAYLEDRKFSSPAPLGGFAFIAAWASLLCVYYVWY
;
A
#
# COMPACT_ATOMS: atom_id res chain seq x y z
N MET A 1 10.07 22.80 -8.19
CA MET A 1 10.45 22.57 -9.60
C MET A 1 9.92 21.23 -10.02
N CYS A 2 8.93 21.19 -10.93
CA CYS A 2 8.40 19.95 -11.48
C CYS A 2 8.97 19.73 -12.88
N LEU A 3 9.56 18.55 -13.09
CA LEU A 3 10.09 18.11 -14.39
C LEU A 3 9.15 17.05 -14.93
N LYS A 4 8.68 17.24 -16.17
CA LYS A 4 7.90 16.24 -16.89
C LYS A 4 8.67 15.77 -18.12
N LEU A 5 8.69 14.45 -18.33
CA LEU A 5 9.11 13.83 -19.59
C LEU A 5 7.85 13.62 -20.45
N CYS A 6 7.71 14.37 -21.54
CA CYS A 6 6.69 14.11 -22.55
C CYS A 6 7.32 13.32 -23.71
N PRO A 7 6.75 12.17 -24.12
CA PRO A 7 7.08 11.62 -25.43
C PRO A 7 6.42 12.48 -26.50
N ALA A 8 7.21 13.17 -27.33
CA ALA A 8 6.75 13.82 -28.54
C ALA A 8 7.71 13.43 -29.66
N ASN A 9 7.28 12.64 -30.65
CA ASN A 9 8.08 12.24 -31.81
C ASN A 9 9.53 11.82 -31.47
N ASP A 10 9.69 10.76 -30.66
CA ASP A 10 10.99 10.24 -30.18
C ASP A 10 11.89 11.23 -29.42
N GLN A 11 11.42 12.47 -29.17
CA GLN A 11 12.10 13.43 -28.32
C GLN A 11 11.46 13.47 -26.93
N LEU A 12 12.29 13.27 -25.92
CA LEU A 12 11.93 13.57 -24.53
C LEU A 12 12.01 15.09 -24.34
N VAL A 13 10.88 15.77 -24.53
CA VAL A 13 10.78 17.20 -24.20
C VAL A 13 10.61 17.34 -22.70
N VAL A 14 11.58 17.97 -22.05
CA VAL A 14 11.52 18.31 -20.62
C VAL A 14 10.79 19.64 -20.48
N THR A 15 9.50 19.61 -20.14
CA THR A 15 8.75 20.83 -19.81
C THR A 15 9.07 21.23 -18.38
N ARG A 16 9.65 22.43 -18.19
CA ARG A 16 9.94 22.99 -16.86
C ARG A 16 8.82 23.95 -16.48
N TYR A 17 8.14 23.65 -15.38
CA TYR A 17 7.16 24.55 -14.77
C TYR A 17 7.78 25.29 -13.58
N ASN A 18 7.57 26.60 -13.52
CA ASN A 18 8.10 27.45 -12.46
C ASN A 18 7.18 27.44 -11.23
N SER A 19 5.86 27.38 -11.46
CA SER A 19 4.85 27.26 -10.41
C SER A 19 3.95 26.04 -10.64
N TRP A 20 3.38 25.53 -9.54
CA TRP A 20 2.30 24.54 -9.61
C TRP A 20 1.08 25.09 -10.35
N ASP A 21 0.85 26.40 -10.34
CA ASP A 21 -0.35 27.01 -10.96
C ASP A 21 -0.33 26.96 -12.49
N GLU A 22 0.86 26.86 -13.10
CA GLU A 22 1.04 26.78 -14.55
C GLU A 22 0.70 25.40 -15.13
N ILE A 23 0.62 24.38 -14.27
CA ILE A 23 0.39 22.99 -14.68
C ILE A 23 -1.12 22.78 -14.89
N ASN A 24 -1.50 22.30 -16.07
CA ASN A 24 -2.89 21.94 -16.33
C ASN A 24 -3.38 20.84 -15.35
N THR A 25 -4.69 20.79 -15.11
CA THR A 25 -5.30 19.88 -14.11
C THR A 25 -5.02 18.40 -14.39
N ARG A 26 -4.99 17.99 -15.66
CA ARG A 26 -4.67 16.61 -16.09
C ARG A 26 -3.25 16.20 -15.72
N GLU A 27 -2.29 17.09 -15.90
CA GLU A 27 -0.90 16.86 -15.57
C GLU A 27 -0.66 16.85 -14.06
N LYS A 28 -1.32 17.74 -13.31
CA LYS A 28 -1.34 17.67 -11.84
C LYS A 28 -1.81 16.30 -11.36
N ARG A 29 -2.88 15.75 -11.93
CA ARG A 29 -3.39 14.41 -11.55
C ARG A 29 -2.40 13.29 -11.85
N LYS A 30 -1.77 13.27 -13.02
CA LYS A 30 -0.72 12.28 -13.35
C LYS A 30 0.45 12.34 -12.35
N MET A 31 0.90 13.55 -12.02
CA MET A 31 1.98 13.76 -11.03
C MET A 31 1.55 13.28 -9.63
N LEU A 32 0.31 13.57 -9.21
CA LEU A 32 -0.25 13.11 -7.93
C LEU A 32 -0.39 11.58 -7.89
N ALA A 33 -0.86 10.96 -8.97
CA ALA A 33 -0.98 9.51 -9.10
C ALA A 33 0.39 8.81 -9.08
N ALA A 34 1.39 9.36 -9.79
CA ALA A 34 2.76 8.86 -9.74
C ALA A 34 3.36 8.98 -8.33
N THR A 35 3.11 10.10 -7.64
CA THR A 35 3.57 10.32 -6.26
C THR A 35 2.91 9.34 -5.28
N ASP A 36 1.60 9.10 -5.42
CA ASP A 36 0.85 8.10 -4.65
C ASP A 36 1.41 6.69 -4.88
N LEU A 37 1.64 6.31 -6.13
CA LEU A 37 2.22 5.03 -6.49
C LEU A 37 3.61 4.83 -5.87
N MET A 38 4.49 5.83 -5.99
CA MET A 38 5.82 5.79 -5.41
C MET A 38 5.76 5.68 -3.88
N LEU A 39 4.81 6.35 -3.23
CA LEU A 39 4.62 6.24 -1.78
C LEU A 39 4.29 4.79 -1.39
N TRP A 40 3.31 4.17 -2.04
CA TRP A 40 2.91 2.80 -1.71
C TRP A 40 3.98 1.77 -2.01
N HIS A 41 4.75 1.95 -3.09
CA HIS A 41 5.93 1.11 -3.34
C HIS A 41 6.96 1.25 -2.22
N LYS A 42 7.27 2.47 -1.76
CA LYS A 42 8.18 2.69 -0.62
C LYS A 42 7.68 1.99 0.64
N VAL A 43 6.40 2.17 0.99
CA VAL A 43 5.79 1.53 2.16
C VAL A 43 5.85 0.00 2.04
N THR A 44 5.53 -0.53 0.85
CA THR A 44 5.60 -1.98 0.57
C THR A 44 7.01 -2.51 0.71
N THR A 45 8.01 -1.83 0.15
CA THR A 45 9.41 -2.25 0.24
C THR A 45 9.91 -2.23 1.67
N VAL A 46 9.65 -1.15 2.42
CA VAL A 46 10.03 -1.07 3.84
C VAL A 46 9.33 -2.15 4.67
N SER A 47 8.04 -2.36 4.44
CA SER A 47 7.28 -3.41 5.11
C SER A 47 7.80 -4.81 4.79
N GLY A 48 8.20 -5.06 3.54
CA GLY A 48 8.72 -6.36 3.10
C GLY A 48 10.08 -6.68 3.72
N VAL A 49 10.97 -5.69 3.78
CA VAL A 49 12.25 -5.81 4.50
C VAL A 49 12.00 -6.13 5.97
N ALA A 50 11.07 -5.42 6.62
CA ALA A 50 10.73 -5.66 8.01
C ALA A 50 10.13 -7.07 8.24
N ALA A 51 9.21 -7.50 7.37
CA ALA A 51 8.57 -8.82 7.46
C ALA A 51 9.59 -9.95 7.31
N LEU A 52 10.51 -9.84 6.35
CA LEU A 52 11.58 -10.82 6.17
C LEU A 52 12.57 -10.80 7.33
N GLY A 53 12.94 -9.62 7.83
CA GLY A 53 13.82 -9.48 8.99
C GLY A 53 13.23 -10.13 10.26
N LEU A 54 11.95 -9.87 10.54
CA LEU A 54 11.25 -10.45 11.68
C LEU A 54 10.98 -11.96 11.50
N GLY A 55 10.69 -12.40 10.28
CA GLY A 55 10.50 -13.83 9.95
C GLY A 55 11.79 -14.64 10.03
N THR A 56 12.93 -14.07 9.65
CA THR A 56 14.24 -14.73 9.82
C THR A 56 14.70 -14.72 11.28
N TYR A 57 14.37 -13.68 12.04
CA TYR A 57 14.59 -13.63 13.48
C TYR A 57 13.84 -14.74 14.22
N ASP A 58 12.58 -15.02 13.83
CA ASP A 58 11.78 -16.15 14.33
C ASP A 58 12.53 -17.49 14.22
N ALA A 59 13.09 -17.74 13.03
CA ALA A 59 13.71 -19.02 12.69
C ALA A 59 15.05 -19.25 13.40
N HIS A 60 15.81 -18.18 13.67
CA HIS A 60 17.20 -18.31 14.11
C HIS A 60 17.47 -17.87 15.55
N MET A 61 16.73 -16.88 16.06
CA MET A 61 17.08 -16.20 17.31
C MET A 61 15.95 -16.23 18.35
N PHE A 62 14.70 -16.36 17.92
CA PHE A 62 13.57 -16.25 18.82
C PHE A 62 13.30 -17.57 19.59
N CYS A 63 13.64 -17.55 20.89
CA CYS A 63 13.50 -18.67 21.81
C CYS A 63 12.73 -18.25 23.08
N PRO A 64 11.39 -18.06 23.01
CA PRO A 64 10.58 -17.68 24.16
C PRO A 64 10.51 -18.81 25.20
N LYS A 65 10.27 -18.47 26.47
CA LYS A 65 10.14 -19.46 27.56
C LYS A 65 8.90 -20.34 27.36
N ASN A 66 7.81 -19.75 26.89
CA ASN A 66 6.59 -20.45 26.55
C ASN A 66 6.49 -20.63 25.01
N PRO A 67 6.41 -21.88 24.50
CA PRO A 67 6.32 -22.14 23.07
C PRO A 67 5.09 -21.51 22.40
N ALA A 68 4.02 -21.19 23.14
CA ALA A 68 2.85 -20.50 22.61
C ALA A 68 3.21 -19.13 22.00
N TYR A 69 4.19 -18.41 22.56
CA TYR A 69 4.61 -17.12 22.01
C TYR A 69 5.42 -17.26 20.71
N LYS A 70 6.07 -18.42 20.50
CA LYS A 70 6.72 -18.73 19.23
C LYS A 70 5.70 -18.83 18.11
N GLU A 71 4.57 -19.49 18.36
CA GLU A 71 3.47 -19.56 17.40
C GLU A 71 2.84 -18.18 17.11
N VAL A 72 2.70 -17.33 18.13
CA VAL A 72 2.21 -15.95 17.96
C VAL A 72 3.17 -15.12 17.11
N TRP A 73 4.48 -15.22 17.34
CA TRP A 73 5.49 -14.55 16.52
C TRP A 73 5.45 -15.04 15.08
N HIS A 74 5.44 -16.36 14.88
CA HIS A 74 5.36 -16.98 13.57
C HIS A 74 4.13 -16.51 12.78
N THR A 75 2.97 -16.52 13.44
CA THR A 75 1.71 -16.01 12.87
C THR A 75 1.83 -14.53 12.51
N SER A 76 2.40 -13.70 13.40
CA SER A 76 2.61 -12.28 13.15
C SER A 76 3.43 -12.05 11.88
N SER A 77 4.53 -12.78 11.71
CA SER A 77 5.41 -12.71 10.54
C SER A 77 4.73 -13.15 9.26
N LEU A 78 3.96 -14.24 9.30
CA LEU A 78 3.21 -14.72 8.15
C LEU A 78 2.19 -13.67 7.67
N TYR A 79 1.39 -13.13 8.60
CA TYR A 79 0.39 -12.11 8.26
C TYR A 79 1.06 -10.81 7.78
N HIS A 80 2.15 -10.38 8.39
CA HIS A 80 2.92 -9.21 7.94
C HIS A 80 3.39 -9.38 6.49
N LEU A 81 3.93 -10.54 6.14
CA LEU A 81 4.41 -10.83 4.78
C LEU A 81 3.26 -10.91 3.77
N ILE A 82 2.18 -11.64 4.09
CA ILE A 82 1.00 -11.78 3.20
C ILE A 82 0.37 -10.41 2.91
N HIS A 83 0.18 -9.58 3.94
CA HIS A 83 -0.42 -8.27 3.75
C HIS A 83 0.52 -7.26 3.09
N THR A 84 1.83 -7.44 3.22
CA THR A 84 2.81 -6.71 2.41
C THR A 84 2.70 -7.09 0.93
N ALA A 85 2.56 -8.39 0.62
CA ALA A 85 2.33 -8.84 -0.75
C ALA A 85 1.01 -8.30 -1.33
N ALA A 86 -0.05 -8.25 -0.52
CA ALA A 86 -1.31 -7.60 -0.90
C ALA A 86 -1.14 -6.08 -1.16
N LEU A 87 -0.29 -5.40 -0.38
CA LEU A 87 0.00 -3.98 -0.54
C LEU A 87 0.72 -3.70 -1.87
N LEU A 88 1.61 -4.61 -2.30
CA LEU A 88 2.23 -4.56 -3.62
C LEU A 88 1.21 -4.67 -4.76
N GLY A 89 0.10 -5.37 -4.52
CA GLY A 89 -1.02 -5.53 -5.46
C GLY A 89 -2.01 -4.35 -5.50
N ALA A 90 -2.04 -3.51 -4.47
CA ALA A 90 -2.96 -2.38 -4.37
C ALA A 90 -2.95 -1.39 -5.57
N PRO A 91 -1.83 -1.15 -6.27
CA PRO A 91 -1.80 -0.28 -7.45
C PRO A 91 -2.05 -0.97 -8.80
N ILE A 92 -2.36 -2.27 -8.86
CA ILE A 92 -2.54 -3.03 -10.12
C ILE A 92 -3.93 -2.79 -10.76
N THR A 93 -4.39 -1.55 -10.79
CA THR A 93 -5.55 -1.13 -11.61
C THR A 93 -5.04 -0.39 -12.83
N LYS A 94 -4.53 -1.13 -13.82
CA LYS A 94 -4.22 -0.54 -15.12
C LYS A 94 -5.55 -0.30 -15.86
N ARG A 95 -5.73 0.91 -16.39
CA ARG A 95 -6.65 1.16 -17.50
C ARG A 95 -5.89 0.92 -18.81
N PRO A 96 -5.96 -0.24 -19.48
CA PRO A 96 -5.59 -0.32 -20.89
C PRO A 96 -6.81 0.03 -21.75
N ASN A 97 -6.63 0.90 -22.75
CA ASN A 97 -7.55 1.12 -23.88
C ASN A 97 -8.80 2.00 -23.67
N VAL A 98 -8.61 3.28 -23.31
CA VAL A 98 -9.48 4.32 -23.91
C VAL A 98 -8.60 5.20 -24.77
N ARG A 99 -8.92 5.20 -26.06
CA ARG A 99 -8.25 5.87 -27.16
C ARG A 99 -7.98 7.34 -26.80
N GLU A 100 -6.83 7.86 -27.23
CA GLU A 100 -6.55 9.29 -27.24
C GLU A 100 -7.50 9.96 -28.22
N GLU A 101 -8.75 10.19 -27.82
CA GLU A 101 -9.73 10.93 -28.61
C GLU A 101 -10.54 11.82 -27.65
N GLU A 102 -10.25 13.12 -27.76
CA GLU A 102 -11.02 14.30 -27.36
C GLU A 102 -11.69 14.34 -25.97
N ASP A 103 -11.06 15.11 -25.08
CA ASP A 103 -11.63 16.34 -24.51
C ASP A 103 -13.16 16.43 -24.29
N VAL A 104 -13.77 15.53 -23.50
CA VAL A 104 -15.05 15.85 -22.81
C VAL A 104 -15.14 15.14 -21.44
N GLY A 105 -14.97 15.88 -20.34
CA GLY A 105 -15.76 15.67 -19.11
C GLY A 105 -15.47 14.48 -18.15
N GLY A 106 -14.32 13.80 -18.19
CA GLY A 106 -14.05 12.61 -17.35
C GLY A 106 -13.45 12.83 -15.94
N ASP A 107 -13.49 14.04 -15.37
CA ASP A 107 -12.67 14.47 -14.22
C ASP A 107 -12.89 13.67 -12.91
N GLY A 108 -14.10 13.13 -12.68
CA GLY A 108 -14.42 12.45 -11.42
C GLY A 108 -13.79 11.06 -11.26
N SER A 109 -13.49 10.35 -12.36
CA SER A 109 -13.17 8.92 -12.31
C SER A 109 -11.75 8.65 -11.77
N GLU A 110 -10.80 9.56 -12.04
CA GLU A 110 -9.41 9.43 -11.60
C GLU A 110 -9.22 9.81 -10.13
N VAL A 111 -9.94 10.84 -9.67
CA VAL A 111 -9.96 11.26 -8.25
C VAL A 111 -10.56 10.15 -7.38
N VAL A 112 -11.63 9.51 -7.83
CA VAL A 112 -12.23 8.34 -7.17
C VAL A 112 -11.23 7.17 -7.14
N ALA A 113 -10.55 6.88 -8.25
CA ALA A 113 -9.52 5.83 -8.28
C ALA A 113 -8.34 6.12 -7.32
N GLN A 114 -7.91 7.39 -7.21
CA GLN A 114 -6.88 7.81 -6.26
C GLN A 114 -7.35 7.67 -4.81
N GLY A 115 -8.59 8.08 -4.50
CA GLY A 115 -9.20 7.88 -3.19
C GLY A 115 -9.19 6.40 -2.80
N HIS A 116 -9.55 5.51 -3.72
CA HIS A 116 -9.54 4.07 -3.47
C HIS A 116 -8.12 3.52 -3.24
N ARG A 117 -7.09 3.98 -3.98
CA ARG A 117 -5.70 3.55 -3.75
C ARG A 117 -5.21 3.96 -2.36
N ARG A 118 -5.46 5.21 -1.97
CA ARG A 118 -5.09 5.75 -0.65
C ARG A 118 -5.78 4.99 0.47
N LEU A 119 -7.07 4.73 0.33
CA LEU A 119 -7.86 3.97 1.29
C LEU A 119 -7.34 2.54 1.45
N ARG A 120 -7.13 1.81 0.34
CA ARG A 120 -6.61 0.42 0.37
C ARG A 120 -5.24 0.33 1.01
N GLY A 121 -4.31 1.18 0.56
CA GLY A 121 -2.96 1.20 1.10
C GLY A 121 -2.95 1.58 2.58
N GLY A 122 -3.79 2.56 2.97
CA GLY A 122 -3.94 3.00 4.35
C GLY A 122 -4.47 1.87 5.23
N LEU A 123 -5.56 1.22 4.83
CA LEU A 123 -6.16 0.11 5.57
C LEU A 123 -5.19 -1.07 5.74
N LEU A 124 -4.47 -1.47 4.69
CA LEU A 124 -3.46 -2.53 4.79
C LEU A 124 -2.30 -2.15 5.71
N THR A 125 -1.78 -0.93 5.59
CA THR A 125 -0.66 -0.46 6.41
C THR A 125 -1.07 -0.35 7.88
N THR A 126 -2.24 0.23 8.16
CA THR A 126 -2.82 0.29 9.50
C THR A 126 -3.07 -1.11 10.05
N GLY A 127 -3.56 -2.04 9.24
CA GLY A 127 -3.73 -3.45 9.63
C GLY A 127 -2.40 -4.11 10.00
N ILE A 128 -1.35 -3.96 9.18
CA ILE A 128 -0.01 -4.50 9.47
C ILE A 128 0.52 -3.98 10.80
N VAL A 129 0.43 -2.68 11.02
CA VAL A 129 0.94 -2.05 12.25
C VAL A 129 0.12 -2.49 13.47
N LEU A 130 -1.21 -2.46 13.39
CA LEU A 130 -2.07 -2.76 14.54
C LEU A 130 -2.20 -4.25 14.83
N PHE A 131 -2.24 -5.11 13.83
CA PHE A 131 -2.34 -6.57 14.03
C PHE A 131 -0.97 -7.18 14.24
N SER A 132 -0.11 -7.19 13.21
CA SER A 132 1.21 -7.82 13.30
C SER A 132 2.08 -7.12 14.34
N GLY A 133 2.10 -5.79 14.38
CA GLY A 133 2.86 -5.07 15.42
C GLY A 133 2.44 -5.47 16.84
N THR A 134 1.14 -5.60 17.10
CA THR A 134 0.63 -6.06 18.40
C THR A 134 0.99 -7.52 18.69
N CYS A 135 0.90 -8.41 17.70
CA CYS A 135 1.29 -9.80 17.89
C CYS A 135 2.79 -9.94 18.17
N TYR A 136 3.63 -9.13 17.50
CA TYR A 136 5.07 -9.08 17.81
C TYR A 136 5.34 -8.60 19.23
N THR A 137 4.65 -7.56 19.71
CA THR A 137 4.85 -7.08 21.09
C THR A 137 4.39 -8.10 22.13
N VAL A 138 3.26 -8.77 21.90
CA VAL A 138 2.76 -9.85 22.78
C VAL A 138 3.73 -11.02 22.81
N ALA A 139 4.27 -11.43 21.66
CA ALA A 139 5.24 -12.50 21.59
C ALA A 139 6.57 -12.13 22.26
N TYR A 140 7.06 -10.90 22.05
CA TYR A 140 8.32 -10.42 22.63
C TYR A 140 8.24 -10.22 24.15
N LEU A 141 7.15 -9.64 24.65
CA LEU A 141 6.95 -9.38 26.09
C LEU A 141 6.44 -10.59 26.85
N GLU A 142 6.06 -11.67 26.15
CA GLU A 142 5.42 -12.85 26.73
C GLU A 142 4.19 -12.50 27.61
N ASP A 143 3.48 -11.42 27.28
CA ASP A 143 2.27 -10.97 28.00
C ASP A 143 1.12 -10.69 27.03
N ARG A 144 0.05 -11.49 27.18
CA ARG A 144 -1.17 -11.41 26.36
C ARG A 144 -2.00 -10.16 26.64
N LYS A 145 -1.77 -9.41 27.72
CA LYS A 145 -2.52 -8.16 28.00
C LYS A 145 -2.35 -7.12 26.90
N PHE A 146 -1.22 -7.15 26.20
CA PHE A 146 -0.96 -6.24 25.09
C PHE A 146 -1.73 -6.61 23.81
N SER A 147 -2.48 -7.73 23.76
CA SER A 147 -3.20 -8.15 22.55
C SER A 147 -4.47 -7.35 22.25
N SER A 148 -4.85 -6.40 23.12
CA SER A 148 -6.08 -5.60 23.01
C SER A 148 -6.27 -4.85 21.67
N PRO A 149 -5.24 -4.27 21.03
CA PRO A 149 -5.39 -3.61 19.73
C PRO A 149 -5.44 -4.56 18.52
N ALA A 150 -5.08 -5.84 18.67
CA ALA A 150 -5.02 -6.78 17.53
C ALA A 150 -6.37 -6.94 16.80
N PRO A 151 -7.54 -7.05 17.47
CA PRO A 151 -8.83 -7.12 16.80
C PRO A 151 -9.12 -5.91 15.89
N LEU A 152 -8.73 -4.70 16.29
CA LEU A 152 -8.90 -3.50 15.46
C LEU A 152 -8.08 -3.58 14.18
N GLY A 153 -6.86 -4.11 14.26
CA GLY A 153 -6.04 -4.40 13.08
C GLY A 153 -6.66 -5.46 12.16
N GLY A 154 -7.29 -6.49 12.75
CA GLY A 154 -8.04 -7.51 12.01
C GLY A 154 -9.23 -6.92 11.23
N PHE A 155 -10.01 -6.03 11.84
CA PHE A 155 -11.08 -5.32 11.13
C PHE A 155 -10.54 -4.45 9.99
N ALA A 156 -9.39 -3.80 10.18
CA ALA A 156 -8.74 -3.05 9.12
C ALA A 156 -8.31 -3.96 7.94
N PHE A 157 -7.81 -5.17 8.21
CA PHE A 157 -7.52 -6.14 7.17
C PHE A 157 -8.77 -6.61 6.42
N ILE A 158 -9.86 -6.91 7.12
CA ILE A 158 -11.12 -7.30 6.47
C ILE A 158 -11.60 -6.18 5.54
N ALA A 159 -11.58 -4.92 5.99
CA ALA A 159 -11.95 -3.77 5.18
C ALA A 159 -11.00 -3.57 3.98
N ALA A 160 -9.70 -3.80 4.16
CA ALA A 160 -8.72 -3.73 3.08
C ALA A 160 -8.98 -4.78 1.99
N TRP A 161 -9.21 -6.04 2.36
CA TRP A 161 -9.52 -7.11 1.41
C TRP A 161 -10.90 -6.93 0.75
N ALA A 162 -11.90 -6.48 1.50
CA ALA A 162 -13.21 -6.14 0.93
C ALA A 162 -13.11 -5.01 -0.11
N SER A 163 -12.26 -4.01 0.15
CA SER A 163 -12.03 -2.92 -0.81
C SER A 163 -11.19 -3.33 -2.03
N LEU A 164 -10.35 -4.38 -1.93
CA LEU A 164 -9.73 -5.01 -3.10
C LEU A 164 -10.76 -5.74 -3.98
N LEU A 165 -11.73 -6.44 -3.39
CA LEU A 165 -12.83 -7.07 -4.13
C LEU A 165 -13.68 -6.03 -4.87
N CYS A 166 -13.99 -4.90 -4.22
CA CYS A 166 -14.76 -3.81 -4.84
C CYS A 166 -14.12 -3.30 -6.14
N VAL A 167 -12.78 -3.28 -6.21
CA VAL A 167 -12.08 -2.96 -7.46
C VAL A 167 -12.39 -4.00 -8.54
N TYR A 168 -12.27 -5.29 -8.23
CA TYR A 168 -12.48 -6.35 -9.21
C TYR A 168 -13.87 -6.31 -9.85
N TYR A 169 -14.92 -6.04 -9.06
CA TYR A 169 -16.29 -5.92 -9.56
C TYR A 169 -16.55 -4.66 -10.41
N VAL A 170 -15.73 -3.62 -10.30
CA VAL A 170 -15.83 -2.42 -11.15
C VAL A 170 -15.12 -2.63 -12.49
N TRP A 171 -14.27 -3.66 -12.60
CA TRP A 171 -13.47 -3.97 -13.79
C TRP A 171 -14.01 -5.13 -14.65
N TYR A 172 -15.03 -5.84 -14.17
CA TYR A 172 -15.78 -6.87 -14.91
C TYR A 172 -17.17 -6.36 -15.26
#